data_AF-A0A081DG92-F1
#
_entry.id   AF-A0A081DG92-F1
#
_cell.length_a   1.000
_cell.length_b   1.000
_cell.length_c   1.000
_cell.angle_alpha   90.00
_cell.angle_beta   90.00
_cell.angle_gamma   90.00
#
_symmetry.space_group_name_H-M   'P 1'
#
loop_
_entity.id
_entity.type
_entity.pdbx_description
1 polymer ?
#
loop_
_entity_poly.entity_id
_entity_poly.type
_entity_poly.pdbx_seq_one_letter_code
_entity_poly.pdbx_strand_id
1 'polypeptide(L)'
;MKSVGEVMGIGRSFQEALHKATQSLEIKRNGLGADGKGYKDYNQVIDKLTHASWDRVFALYDAIAMGISLERIHEITKIDMWYLKQFEELHSLEIEISKFDINTLSRKLLLEAKQKGFADRQIAHMLGCLESEVYTKRDELNINRVYKLVDTCAAEFPAQTPYYYSTFEAEMETADGKRYAENESIVSDKKKVIVLGSGPNRIGQGIEFDYCCVHGVYAAQECGYETIMINCNPETVSTDFDTADKLYFEPVFWEHIYDIIRHEKPEGVIVQLGGQTALKLAEKLERYGIKIMGTSYKALDLAEDRGLFSKMLQENDIPYPEFATATTPAEALQAAEQLDFPILVRPSYVLGGQGMKIVINKEELEEHVVDILRKIPNNVLLLDHYLDGAIEAEADAICDGENVYIIGIMEHIEPCGVHSGDSNALLPPFTLGDLVMQQIKDHTKKIALALDTVGLINIQFAIKDDKVYIIEANPRASRTVPFIAKAYGEPYVNYATKVMLGHNKVTDFDFNPQLDGYAIKQPVFSFNKFPNVDKRLGPEMKSTGESILFIDSLKDDDFYELYARRRMYLSK
;
A
#
# COMPACT_ATOMS: atom_id res chain seq x y z
N MET A 1 -21.20 8.73 6.38
CA MET A 1 -19.81 8.30 6.62
C MET A 1 -18.90 8.95 5.57
N LYS A 2 -17.66 9.28 5.97
CA LYS A 2 -16.62 9.87 5.12
C LYS A 2 -15.32 9.04 5.10
N SER A 3 -15.27 7.93 5.85
CA SER A 3 -14.20 6.94 5.78
C SER A 3 -14.25 6.23 4.42
N VAL A 4 -13.08 5.81 3.94
CA VAL A 4 -12.89 5.09 2.68
C VAL A 4 -12.47 3.63 2.89
N GLY A 5 -12.30 3.23 4.14
CA GLY A 5 -11.95 1.90 4.60
C GLY A 5 -11.73 1.91 6.11
N GLU A 6 -11.35 0.76 6.66
CA GLU A 6 -11.14 0.55 8.08
C GLU A 6 -10.04 -0.47 8.36
N VAL A 7 -9.64 -0.57 9.63
CA VAL A 7 -8.65 -1.52 10.14
C VAL A 7 -9.18 -2.18 11.39
N MET A 8 -8.73 -3.39 11.66
CA MET A 8 -9.01 -4.07 12.92
C MET A 8 -7.70 -4.46 13.60
N GLY A 9 -7.63 -4.24 14.92
CA GLY A 9 -6.52 -4.69 15.76
C GLY A 9 -7.07 -5.59 16.87
N ILE A 10 -6.49 -6.78 17.01
CA ILE A 10 -6.85 -7.74 18.07
C ILE A 10 -5.72 -7.76 19.09
N GLY A 11 -6.04 -7.61 20.37
CA GLY A 11 -5.09 -7.70 21.48
C GLY A 11 -5.77 -8.23 22.73
N ARG A 12 -4.99 -8.69 23.71
CA ARG A 12 -5.52 -9.17 25.00
C ARG A 12 -5.88 -8.03 25.96
N SER A 13 -5.54 -6.80 25.61
CA SER A 13 -5.94 -5.58 26.30
C SER A 13 -6.42 -4.54 25.28
N PHE A 14 -7.23 -3.58 25.76
CA PHE A 14 -7.66 -2.45 24.93
C PHE A 14 -6.48 -1.64 24.39
N GLN A 15 -5.47 -1.40 25.23
CA GLN A 15 -4.25 -0.67 24.88
C GLN A 15 -3.50 -1.35 23.73
N GLU A 16 -3.30 -2.67 23.82
CA GLU A 16 -2.63 -3.45 22.78
C GLU A 16 -3.42 -3.43 21.46
N ALA A 17 -4.73 -3.69 21.52
CA ALA A 17 -5.60 -3.67 20.35
C ALA A 17 -5.59 -2.30 19.67
N LEU A 18 -5.62 -1.21 20.43
CA LEU A 18 -5.62 0.16 19.92
C LEU A 18 -4.28 0.55 19.29
N HIS A 19 -3.15 0.18 19.89
CA HIS A 19 -1.84 0.38 19.26
C HIS A 19 -1.73 -0.40 17.94
N LYS A 20 -2.16 -1.66 17.90
CA LYS A 20 -2.15 -2.46 16.67
C LYS A 20 -3.06 -1.88 15.59
N ALA A 21 -4.26 -1.41 15.96
CA ALA A 21 -5.15 -0.73 15.04
C ALA A 21 -4.52 0.56 14.48
N THR A 22 -3.91 1.39 15.33
CA THR A 22 -3.27 2.64 14.87
C THR A 22 -2.00 2.42 14.04
N GLN A 23 -1.26 1.33 14.29
CA GLN A 23 -0.15 0.87 13.43
C GLN A 23 -0.66 0.40 12.06
N SER A 24 -1.85 -0.17 12.00
CA SER A 24 -2.48 -0.67 10.77
C SER A 24 -3.03 0.42 9.85
N LEU A 25 -3.17 1.66 10.32
CA LEU A 25 -3.82 2.74 9.55
C LEU A 25 -3.03 3.20 8.31
N GLU A 26 -1.78 2.76 8.14
CA GLU A 26 -0.96 3.09 6.98
C GLU A 26 -0.73 4.60 6.75
N ILE A 27 -0.80 5.38 7.82
CA ILE A 27 -0.60 6.85 7.85
C ILE A 27 0.76 7.23 8.47
N LYS A 28 1.72 6.31 8.44
CA LYS A 28 3.08 6.47 8.99
C LYS A 28 3.11 6.71 10.52
N ARG A 29 2.12 6.27 11.29
CA ARG A 29 2.15 6.30 12.77
C ARG A 29 2.73 4.98 13.29
N ASN A 30 3.47 5.01 14.39
CA ASN A 30 4.02 3.79 15.01
C ASN A 30 3.09 3.21 16.10
N GLY A 31 1.93 3.84 16.31
CA GLY A 31 1.03 3.62 17.43
C GLY A 31 0.49 4.96 17.95
N LEU A 32 0.06 4.97 19.21
CA LEU A 32 -0.26 6.20 19.94
C LEU A 32 0.98 6.77 20.63
N GLY A 33 1.27 8.06 20.41
CA GLY A 33 2.40 8.73 21.05
C GLY A 33 3.79 8.21 20.63
N ALA A 34 4.83 8.75 21.26
CA ALA A 34 6.23 8.31 21.12
C ALA A 34 6.71 8.07 19.67
N ASP A 35 6.28 8.90 18.72
CA ASP A 35 6.66 8.77 17.31
C ASP A 35 7.09 10.11 16.66
N GLY A 36 7.23 11.16 17.47
CA GLY A 36 7.62 12.49 17.03
C GLY A 36 6.55 13.25 16.23
N LYS A 37 5.30 12.75 16.16
CA LYS A 37 4.23 13.32 15.32
C LYS A 37 3.05 13.93 16.11
N GLY A 38 3.20 14.07 17.42
CA GLY A 38 2.19 14.70 18.28
C GLY A 38 2.07 16.20 18.04
N TYR A 39 0.86 16.73 18.25
CA TYR A 39 0.62 18.16 18.28
C TYR A 39 1.28 18.79 19.50
N LYS A 40 1.86 19.99 19.33
CA LYS A 40 2.53 20.73 20.42
C LYS A 40 1.79 22.01 20.81
N ASP A 41 0.86 22.47 19.97
CA ASP A 41 0.08 23.68 20.22
C ASP A 41 -1.22 23.34 20.96
N TYR A 42 -1.42 23.99 22.11
CA TYR A 42 -2.59 23.77 22.95
C TYR A 42 -3.92 24.09 22.24
N ASN A 43 -3.97 25.20 21.47
CA ASN A 43 -5.20 25.61 20.81
C ASN A 43 -5.58 24.64 19.70
N GLN A 44 -4.58 24.15 18.95
CA GLN A 44 -4.76 23.11 17.95
C GLN A 44 -5.31 21.81 18.56
N VAL A 45 -4.78 21.38 19.70
CA VAL A 45 -5.28 20.18 20.40
C VAL A 45 -6.73 20.37 20.84
N ILE A 46 -7.06 21.48 21.50
CA ILE A 46 -8.44 21.75 21.96
C ILE A 46 -9.42 21.81 20.77
N ASP A 47 -9.02 22.43 19.66
CA ASP A 47 -9.84 22.46 18.44
C ASP A 47 -10.10 21.03 17.93
N LYS A 48 -9.07 20.19 17.85
CA LYS A 48 -9.16 18.79 17.41
C LYS A 48 -9.99 17.89 18.34
N LEU A 49 -9.98 18.16 19.64
CA LEU A 49 -10.85 17.47 20.59
C LEU A 49 -12.32 17.88 20.41
N THR A 50 -12.55 19.18 20.22
CA THR A 50 -13.89 19.78 20.09
C THR A 50 -14.55 19.38 18.77
N HIS A 51 -13.81 19.49 17.66
CA HIS A 51 -14.26 19.20 16.32
C HIS A 51 -13.69 17.85 15.85
N ALA A 52 -14.45 16.78 16.11
CA ALA A 52 -14.04 15.43 15.78
C ALA A 52 -13.60 15.28 14.32
N SER A 53 -12.36 14.86 14.12
CA SER A 53 -11.80 14.52 12.81
C SER A 53 -10.98 13.24 12.88
N TRP A 54 -10.46 12.79 11.73
CA TRP A 54 -9.83 11.47 11.56
C TRP A 54 -8.65 11.21 12.51
N ASP A 55 -7.97 12.27 12.95
CA ASP A 55 -6.78 12.22 13.82
C ASP A 55 -7.09 12.44 15.31
N ARG A 56 -8.38 12.59 15.69
CA ARG A 56 -8.75 12.87 17.10
C ARG A 56 -8.23 11.81 18.06
N VAL A 57 -8.11 10.55 17.63
CA VAL A 57 -7.52 9.47 18.44
C VAL A 57 -6.08 9.79 18.88
N PHE A 58 -5.29 10.47 18.03
CA PHE A 58 -3.93 10.90 18.36
C PHE A 58 -3.94 12.17 19.21
N ALA A 59 -4.83 13.12 18.89
CA ALA A 59 -4.98 14.36 19.67
C ALA A 59 -5.40 14.10 21.13
N LEU A 60 -6.13 13.02 21.41
CA LEU A 60 -6.42 12.58 22.78
C LEU A 60 -5.16 12.28 23.58
N TYR A 61 -4.23 11.54 22.97
CA TYR A 61 -2.95 11.22 23.59
C TYR A 61 -2.12 12.49 23.82
N ASP A 62 -2.05 13.37 22.82
CA ASP A 62 -1.32 14.64 22.91
C ASP A 62 -1.90 15.55 24.00
N ALA A 63 -3.23 15.59 24.16
CA ALA A 63 -3.89 16.36 25.21
C ALA A 63 -3.50 15.90 26.62
N ILE A 64 -3.47 14.58 26.83
CA ILE A 64 -3.03 13.98 28.09
C ILE A 64 -1.54 14.28 28.33
N ALA A 65 -0.71 14.15 27.30
CA ALA A 65 0.72 14.45 27.38
C ALA A 65 1.01 15.93 27.69
N MET A 66 0.12 16.85 27.33
CA MET A 66 0.18 18.27 27.70
C MET A 66 -0.29 18.56 29.14
N GLY A 67 -0.86 17.56 29.83
CA GLY A 67 -1.42 17.73 31.18
C GLY A 67 -2.85 18.26 31.22
N ILE A 68 -3.63 18.15 30.13
CA ILE A 68 -5.07 18.46 30.16
C ILE A 68 -5.77 17.35 30.95
N SER A 69 -6.60 17.72 31.93
CA SER A 69 -7.27 16.74 32.79
C SER A 69 -8.26 15.86 32.02
N LEU A 70 -8.41 14.61 32.44
CA LEU A 70 -9.34 13.68 31.81
C LEU A 70 -10.79 14.16 31.90
N GLU A 71 -11.17 14.86 32.97
CA GLU A 71 -12.50 15.46 33.10
C GLU A 71 -12.73 16.49 32.00
N ARG A 72 -11.74 17.32 31.70
CA ARG A 72 -11.84 18.31 30.63
C ARG A 72 -11.93 17.66 29.26
N ILE A 73 -11.12 16.62 29.01
CA ILE A 73 -11.18 15.86 27.75
C ILE A 73 -12.55 15.18 27.61
N HIS A 74 -13.07 14.56 28.67
CA HIS A 74 -14.40 13.97 28.70
C HIS A 74 -15.50 15.00 28.45
N GLU A 75 -15.43 16.17 29.10
CA GLU A 75 -16.40 17.26 28.91
C GLU A 75 -16.50 17.69 27.44
N ILE A 76 -15.35 17.81 26.75
CA ILE A 76 -15.27 18.23 25.36
C ILE A 76 -15.73 17.09 24.42
N THR A 77 -15.16 15.89 24.60
CA THR A 77 -15.26 14.80 23.60
C THR A 77 -16.43 13.86 23.85
N LYS A 78 -16.94 13.82 25.08
CA LYS A 78 -17.90 12.85 25.61
C LYS A 78 -17.42 11.39 25.55
N ILE A 79 -16.12 11.15 25.33
CA ILE A 79 -15.52 9.81 25.37
C ILE A 79 -15.50 9.34 26.82
N ASP A 80 -15.95 8.10 27.04
CA ASP A 80 -16.06 7.54 28.39
C ASP A 80 -14.73 7.57 29.14
N MET A 81 -14.80 7.86 30.44
CA MET A 81 -13.63 7.95 31.32
C MET A 81 -12.83 6.64 31.36
N TRP A 82 -13.47 5.49 31.14
CA TRP A 82 -12.79 4.22 31.03
C TRP A 82 -11.75 4.23 29.92
N TYR A 83 -12.11 4.69 28.71
CA TYR A 83 -11.16 4.79 27.60
C TYR A 83 -10.06 5.80 27.89
N LEU A 84 -10.42 6.99 28.40
CA LEU A 84 -9.45 8.05 28.68
C LEU A 84 -8.37 7.63 29.69
N LYS A 85 -8.75 6.84 30.72
CA LYS A 85 -7.80 6.25 31.67
C LYS A 85 -6.81 5.29 31.00
N GLN A 86 -7.24 4.54 29.98
CA GLN A 86 -6.33 3.66 29.24
C GLN A 86 -5.25 4.47 28.50
N PHE A 87 -5.59 5.66 27.96
CA PHE A 87 -4.62 6.57 27.35
C PHE A 87 -3.69 7.19 28.40
N GLU A 88 -4.22 7.60 29.56
CA GLU A 88 -3.41 8.12 30.67
C GLU A 88 -2.39 7.10 31.17
N GLU A 89 -2.79 5.84 31.30
CA GLU A 89 -1.89 4.75 31.68
C GLU A 89 -0.78 4.48 30.64
N LEU A 90 -1.09 4.61 29.34
CA LEU A 90 -0.08 4.51 28.28
C LEU A 90 0.94 5.65 28.40
N HIS A 91 0.46 6.88 28.58
CA HIS A 91 1.34 8.03 28.75
C HIS A 91 2.17 7.97 30.04
N SER A 92 1.59 7.47 31.13
CA SER A 92 2.32 7.25 32.39
C SER A 92 3.46 6.25 32.21
N LEU A 93 3.21 5.19 31.44
CA LEU A 93 4.24 4.20 31.10
C LEU A 93 5.32 4.77 30.18
N GLU A 94 4.96 5.60 29.19
CA GLU A 94 5.92 6.34 28.36
C GLU A 94 6.84 7.21 29.22
N ILE A 95 6.30 7.98 30.18
CA ILE A 95 7.10 8.80 31.10
C ILE A 95 8.05 7.94 31.93
N GLU A 96 7.58 6.78 32.42
CA GLU A 96 8.41 5.89 33.22
C GLU A 96 9.57 5.30 32.39
N ILE A 97 9.29 4.78 31.20
CA ILE A 97 10.30 4.22 30.30
C ILE A 97 11.35 5.27 29.91
N SER A 98 10.92 6.51 29.67
CA SER A 98 11.79 7.62 29.27
C SER A 98 12.81 8.05 30.34
N LYS A 99 12.75 7.49 31.56
CA LYS A 99 13.75 7.70 32.63
C LYS A 99 14.94 6.74 32.54
N PHE A 100 14.88 5.75 31.66
CA PHE A 100 15.88 4.70 31.52
C PHE A 100 16.63 4.83 30.20
N ASP A 101 17.73 4.09 30.10
CA ASP A 101 18.45 3.81 28.86
C ASP A 101 18.20 2.36 28.45
N ILE A 102 18.50 1.99 27.21
CA ILE A 102 18.33 0.61 26.72
C ILE A 102 19.05 -0.44 27.58
N ASN A 103 20.19 -0.07 28.17
CA ASN A 103 20.98 -0.95 29.02
C ASN A 103 20.43 -1.11 30.44
N THR A 104 19.67 -0.12 30.93
CA THR A 104 19.13 -0.09 32.29
C THR A 104 17.66 -0.46 32.35
N LEU A 105 16.96 -0.50 31.20
CA LEU A 105 15.57 -0.90 31.10
C LEU A 105 15.38 -2.35 31.58
N SER A 106 14.56 -2.52 32.61
CA SER A 106 14.29 -3.84 33.17
C SER A 106 13.43 -4.69 32.24
N ARG A 107 13.61 -6.01 32.28
CA ARG A 107 12.75 -6.98 31.58
C ARG A 107 11.26 -6.76 31.86
N LYS A 108 10.92 -6.49 33.13
CA LYS A 108 9.54 -6.27 33.56
C LYS A 108 8.92 -5.07 32.83
N LEU A 109 9.62 -3.94 32.81
CA LEU A 109 9.10 -2.71 32.21
C LEU A 109 9.02 -2.82 30.68
N LEU A 110 10.03 -3.45 30.05
CA LEU A 110 10.00 -3.73 28.62
C LEU A 110 8.84 -4.66 28.25
N LEU A 111 8.64 -5.76 28.99
CA LEU A 111 7.52 -6.68 28.78
C LEU A 111 6.18 -5.93 28.94
N GLU A 112 6.00 -5.14 30.00
CA GLU A 112 4.78 -4.35 30.20
C GLU A 112 4.51 -3.41 29.02
N ALA A 113 5.54 -2.73 28.50
CA ALA A 113 5.42 -1.88 27.31
C ALA A 113 4.92 -2.67 26.09
N LYS A 114 5.48 -3.86 25.86
CA LYS A 114 5.07 -4.74 24.77
C LYS A 114 3.65 -5.27 24.95
N GLN A 115 3.25 -5.64 26.17
CA GLN A 115 1.89 -6.09 26.50
C GLN A 115 0.82 -5.00 26.34
N LYS A 116 1.22 -3.72 26.44
CA LYS A 116 0.36 -2.57 26.13
C LYS A 116 0.39 -2.17 24.65
N GLY A 117 1.17 -2.86 23.81
CA GLY A 117 1.20 -2.69 22.36
C GLY A 117 2.22 -1.67 21.83
N PHE A 118 3.09 -1.11 22.66
CA PHE A 118 4.14 -0.21 22.17
C PHE A 118 5.06 -0.93 21.18
N ALA A 119 5.22 -0.35 19.98
CA ALA A 119 6.20 -0.82 19.01
C ALA A 119 7.63 -0.62 19.53
N ASP A 120 8.56 -1.46 19.08
CA ASP A 120 9.99 -1.34 19.34
C ASP A 120 10.49 0.03 18.92
N ARG A 121 9.94 0.60 17.84
CA ARG A 121 10.24 1.96 17.38
C ARG A 121 9.72 3.07 18.31
N GLN A 122 8.60 2.85 19.01
CA GLN A 122 8.09 3.80 20.00
C GLN A 122 8.98 3.78 21.26
N ILE A 123 9.34 2.59 21.72
CA ILE A 123 10.27 2.43 22.85
C ILE A 123 11.64 3.03 22.50
N ALA A 124 12.12 2.82 21.27
CA ALA A 124 13.37 3.40 20.79
C ALA A 124 13.34 4.93 20.82
N HIS A 125 12.19 5.53 20.46
CA HIS A 125 11.98 6.97 20.57
C HIS A 125 12.02 7.47 22.02
N MET A 126 11.39 6.76 22.96
CA MET A 126 11.42 7.09 24.39
C MET A 126 12.83 7.05 24.97
N LEU A 127 13.65 6.09 24.52
CA LEU A 127 15.01 5.85 25.02
C LEU A 127 16.10 6.60 24.23
N GLY A 128 15.76 7.26 23.12
CA GLY A 128 16.73 7.92 22.24
C GLY A 128 17.72 6.97 21.55
N CYS A 129 17.31 5.75 21.22
CA CYS A 129 18.15 4.71 20.59
C CYS A 129 17.57 4.22 19.25
N LEU A 130 18.23 3.26 18.61
CA LEU A 130 17.75 2.64 17.37
C LEU A 130 16.70 1.54 17.64
N GLU A 131 15.72 1.39 16.74
CA GLU A 131 14.71 0.32 16.77
C GLU A 131 15.35 -1.08 16.91
N SER A 132 16.48 -1.30 16.25
CA SER A 132 17.22 -2.57 16.30
C SER A 132 17.84 -2.86 17.67
N GLU A 133 18.18 -1.83 18.46
CA GLU A 133 18.72 -2.02 19.81
C GLU A 133 17.62 -2.49 20.77
N VAL A 134 16.42 -1.91 20.66
CA VAL A 134 15.24 -2.39 21.40
C VAL A 134 14.89 -3.82 21.01
N TYR A 135 14.89 -4.13 19.71
CA TYR A 135 14.64 -5.48 19.21
C TYR A 135 15.65 -6.50 19.78
N THR A 136 16.94 -6.17 19.73
CA THR A 136 18.02 -7.03 20.23
C THR A 136 17.87 -7.27 21.73
N LYS A 137 17.62 -6.20 22.51
CA LYS A 137 17.39 -6.30 23.95
C LYS A 137 16.18 -7.17 24.28
N ARG A 138 15.11 -7.04 23.50
CA ARG A 138 13.88 -7.83 23.64
C ARG A 138 14.15 -9.32 23.42
N ASP A 139 14.93 -9.66 22.39
CA ASP A 139 15.36 -11.03 22.06
C ASP A 139 16.26 -11.62 23.17
N GLU A 140 17.26 -10.87 23.63
CA GLU A 140 18.15 -11.26 24.75
C GLU A 140 17.39 -11.57 26.05
N LEU A 141 16.29 -10.86 26.28
CA LEU A 141 15.44 -11.01 27.46
C LEU A 141 14.32 -12.04 27.28
N ASN A 142 14.29 -12.76 26.15
CA ASN A 142 13.24 -13.71 25.81
C ASN A 142 11.83 -13.12 25.92
N ILE A 143 11.64 -11.89 25.40
CA ILE A 143 10.34 -11.22 25.31
C ILE A 143 9.87 -11.38 23.85
N ASN A 144 9.26 -12.52 23.57
CA ASN A 144 8.81 -12.85 22.21
C ASN A 144 7.30 -12.73 22.10
N ARG A 145 6.81 -12.43 20.89
CA ARG A 145 5.38 -12.55 20.61
C ARG A 145 4.98 -14.00 20.69
N VAL A 146 3.76 -14.21 21.15
CA VAL A 146 3.03 -15.46 20.97
C VAL A 146 1.81 -15.21 20.11
N TYR A 147 1.33 -16.24 19.43
CA TYR A 147 0.16 -16.16 18.58
C TYR A 147 -0.96 -16.96 19.21
N LYS A 148 -2.13 -16.33 19.33
CA LYS A 148 -3.34 -16.91 19.90
C LYS A 148 -4.39 -17.10 18.83
N LEU A 149 -5.28 -18.07 19.04
CA LEU A 149 -6.31 -18.47 18.10
C LEU A 149 -7.63 -17.76 18.39
N VAL A 150 -8.33 -17.30 17.35
CA VAL A 150 -9.71 -16.80 17.44
C VAL A 150 -10.67 -18.00 17.35
N ASP A 151 -11.20 -18.43 18.49
CA ASP A 151 -11.98 -19.68 18.63
C ASP A 151 -13.49 -19.50 18.84
N THR A 152 -13.97 -18.26 18.96
CA THR A 152 -15.36 -17.88 19.28
C THR A 152 -15.88 -18.27 20.68
N CYS A 153 -15.13 -19.04 21.47
CA CYS A 153 -15.58 -19.67 22.71
C CYS A 153 -14.62 -19.49 23.90
N ALA A 154 -13.61 -18.63 23.77
CA ALA A 154 -12.65 -18.31 24.83
C ALA A 154 -11.97 -19.56 25.42
N ALA A 155 -11.48 -20.42 24.53
CA ALA A 155 -10.80 -21.68 24.80
C ALA A 155 -11.64 -22.74 25.52
N GLU A 156 -12.98 -22.61 25.53
CA GLU A 156 -13.87 -23.68 26.02
C GLU A 156 -13.72 -24.96 25.18
N PHE A 157 -13.52 -24.80 23.86
CA PHE A 157 -13.29 -25.89 22.92
C PHE A 157 -12.05 -25.64 22.07
N PRO A 158 -11.31 -26.70 21.69
CA PRO A 158 -10.22 -26.58 20.74
C PRO A 158 -10.75 -26.11 19.38
N ALA A 159 -10.27 -24.96 18.91
CA ALA A 159 -10.55 -24.49 17.55
C ALA A 159 -9.62 -25.15 16.55
N GLN A 160 -10.17 -25.46 15.37
CA GLN A 160 -9.42 -25.99 14.24
C GLN A 160 -9.10 -24.92 13.19
N THR A 161 -9.74 -23.75 13.30
CA THR A 161 -9.62 -22.65 12.35
C THR A 161 -8.28 -21.94 12.54
N PRO A 162 -7.42 -21.82 11.52
CA PRO A 162 -6.07 -21.29 11.65
C PRO A 162 -6.05 -19.74 11.60
N TYR A 163 -6.88 -19.12 12.44
CA TYR A 163 -7.03 -17.67 12.56
C TYR A 163 -6.30 -17.17 13.80
N TYR A 164 -5.17 -16.51 13.59
CA TYR A 164 -4.25 -16.06 14.63
C TYR A 164 -4.18 -14.54 14.78
N TYR A 165 -3.88 -14.10 16.01
CA TYR A 165 -3.40 -12.76 16.31
C TYR A 165 -2.22 -12.83 17.30
N SER A 166 -1.32 -11.86 17.23
CA SER A 166 -0.16 -11.74 18.09
C SER A 166 -0.48 -11.01 19.39
N THR A 167 0.18 -11.42 20.47
CA THR A 167 0.20 -10.72 21.76
C THR A 167 1.51 -11.00 22.50
N PHE A 168 1.78 -10.24 23.55
CA PHE A 168 2.86 -10.54 24.51
C PHE A 168 2.27 -11.08 25.82
N GLU A 169 2.82 -12.18 26.31
CA GLU A 169 2.37 -12.80 27.56
C GLU A 169 3.48 -12.91 28.59
N ALA A 170 3.08 -12.88 29.86
CA ALA A 170 3.97 -13.29 30.93
C ALA A 170 4.20 -14.79 30.86
N GLU A 171 5.41 -15.22 31.18
CA GLU A 171 5.73 -16.64 31.25
C GLU A 171 4.95 -17.30 32.39
N MET A 172 4.33 -18.44 32.10
CA MET A 172 3.76 -19.34 33.08
C MET A 172 4.81 -20.36 33.52
N GLU A 173 4.82 -20.70 34.80
CA GLU A 173 5.70 -21.73 35.35
C GLU A 173 4.89 -23.02 35.56
N THR A 174 5.33 -24.08 34.91
CA THR A 174 4.80 -25.44 35.09
C THR A 174 5.21 -26.03 36.45
N ALA A 175 4.55 -27.11 36.88
CA ALA A 175 4.87 -27.78 38.14
C ALA A 175 6.30 -28.33 38.19
N ASP A 176 6.92 -28.60 37.04
CA ASP A 176 8.32 -29.01 36.86
C ASP A 176 9.31 -27.83 36.77
N GLY A 177 8.84 -26.59 36.96
CA GLY A 177 9.67 -25.38 36.98
C GLY A 177 10.03 -24.81 35.61
N LYS A 178 9.48 -25.37 34.52
CA LYS A 178 9.69 -24.86 33.16
C LYS A 178 8.81 -23.64 32.92
N ARG A 179 9.43 -22.55 32.49
CA ARG A 179 8.76 -21.30 32.10
C ARG A 179 8.51 -21.23 30.61
N TYR A 180 7.29 -20.85 30.23
CA TYR A 180 6.93 -20.68 28.82
C TYR A 180 5.79 -19.66 28.67
N ALA A 181 5.72 -19.02 27.52
CA ALA A 181 4.52 -18.36 27.05
C ALA A 181 3.91 -19.26 25.97
N GLU A 182 2.63 -19.58 26.10
CA GLU A 182 1.97 -20.51 25.18
C GLU A 182 1.78 -19.85 23.81
N ASN A 183 2.21 -20.55 22.75
CA ASN A 183 2.01 -20.14 21.38
C ASN A 183 1.16 -21.21 20.68
N GLU A 184 -0.05 -20.82 20.25
CA GLU A 184 -1.04 -21.72 19.65
C GLU A 184 -0.81 -21.89 18.14
N SER A 185 0.04 -21.04 17.55
CA SER A 185 0.44 -21.18 16.15
C SER A 185 1.57 -22.20 16.01
N ILE A 186 1.20 -23.43 15.62
CA ILE A 186 2.13 -24.54 15.45
C ILE A 186 2.79 -24.46 14.07
N VAL A 187 4.12 -24.45 14.05
CA VAL A 187 4.92 -24.38 12.83
C VAL A 187 5.04 -25.78 12.21
N SER A 188 4.61 -25.95 10.96
CA SER A 188 4.73 -27.23 10.22
C SER A 188 6.10 -27.36 9.53
N ASP A 189 6.42 -28.57 9.05
CA ASP A 189 7.62 -28.83 8.22
C ASP A 189 7.37 -28.60 6.70
N LYS A 190 6.16 -28.19 6.31
CA LYS A 190 5.85 -27.90 4.90
C LYS A 190 6.62 -26.67 4.42
N LYS A 191 6.87 -26.61 3.12
CA LYS A 191 7.35 -25.38 2.48
C LYS A 191 6.25 -24.33 2.59
N LYS A 192 6.58 -23.15 3.10
CA LYS A 192 5.60 -22.07 3.28
C LYS A 192 5.92 -20.85 2.43
N VAL A 193 4.87 -20.15 2.04
CA VAL A 193 4.96 -18.83 1.42
C VAL A 193 4.05 -17.88 2.17
N ILE A 194 4.58 -16.69 2.47
CA ILE A 194 3.78 -15.59 3.00
C ILE A 194 3.28 -14.74 1.84
N VAL A 195 1.99 -14.41 1.86
CA VAL A 195 1.40 -13.36 1.02
C VAL A 195 1.07 -12.17 1.92
N LEU A 196 1.66 -11.01 1.63
CA LEU A 196 1.35 -9.77 2.37
C LEU A 196 0.14 -9.08 1.76
N GLY A 197 -0.88 -8.86 2.58
CA GLY A 197 -2.07 -8.11 2.21
C GLY A 197 -1.83 -6.61 2.08
N SER A 198 -2.88 -5.90 1.66
CA SER A 198 -2.83 -4.46 1.41
C SER A 198 -3.02 -3.59 2.65
N GLY A 199 -3.45 -4.14 3.78
CA GLY A 199 -3.95 -3.33 4.88
C GLY A 199 -5.24 -2.59 4.47
N PRO A 200 -5.57 -1.44 5.10
CA PRO A 200 -6.85 -0.76 4.89
C PRO A 200 -7.05 -0.32 3.44
N ASN A 201 -8.30 -0.46 3.00
CA ASN A 201 -8.77 0.16 1.76
C ASN A 201 -8.67 1.71 1.85
N ARG A 202 -8.23 2.33 0.77
CA ARG A 202 -8.16 3.78 0.57
C ARG A 202 -8.18 4.13 -0.91
N ILE A 203 -8.39 5.39 -1.23
CA ILE A 203 -8.31 5.87 -2.62
C ILE A 203 -6.92 5.50 -3.19
N GLY A 204 -6.92 4.83 -4.35
CA GLY A 204 -5.73 4.30 -5.01
C GLY A 204 -5.24 2.92 -4.55
N GLN A 205 -5.77 2.39 -3.44
CA GLN A 205 -5.46 1.07 -2.90
C GLN A 205 -6.73 0.41 -2.35
N GLY A 206 -7.49 -0.25 -3.22
CA GLY A 206 -8.77 -0.85 -2.89
C GLY A 206 -8.78 -2.38 -2.98
N ILE A 207 -9.99 -2.92 -3.22
CA ILE A 207 -10.29 -4.35 -3.27
C ILE A 207 -9.57 -5.10 -4.40
N GLU A 208 -9.05 -4.38 -5.39
CA GLU A 208 -8.33 -4.95 -6.53
C GLU A 208 -7.07 -5.71 -6.06
N PHE A 209 -6.41 -5.19 -5.01
CA PHE A 209 -5.25 -5.83 -4.39
C PHE A 209 -5.64 -7.00 -3.49
N ASP A 210 -6.80 -6.94 -2.83
CA ASP A 210 -7.34 -8.08 -2.08
C ASP A 210 -7.62 -9.26 -3.01
N TYR A 211 -8.27 -9.01 -4.15
CA TYR A 211 -8.47 -10.01 -5.20
C TYR A 211 -7.13 -10.64 -5.62
N CYS A 212 -6.10 -9.82 -5.84
CA CYS A 212 -4.78 -10.31 -6.20
C CYS A 212 -4.18 -11.21 -5.10
N CYS A 213 -4.26 -10.80 -3.84
CA CYS A 213 -3.76 -11.58 -2.71
C CYS A 213 -4.48 -12.92 -2.55
N VAL A 214 -5.82 -12.94 -2.67
CA VAL A 214 -6.64 -14.18 -2.60
C VAL A 214 -6.22 -15.16 -3.70
N HIS A 215 -6.18 -14.70 -4.94
CA HIS A 215 -5.78 -15.55 -6.07
C HIS A 215 -4.30 -15.98 -6.00
N GLY A 216 -3.43 -15.16 -5.38
CA GLY A 216 -2.06 -15.52 -5.10
C GLY A 216 -1.94 -16.63 -4.05
N VAL A 217 -2.75 -16.59 -3.00
CA VAL A 217 -2.82 -17.67 -2.00
C VAL A 217 -3.28 -18.98 -2.65
N TYR A 218 -4.38 -18.96 -3.40
CA TYR A 218 -4.88 -20.18 -4.06
C TYR A 218 -3.84 -20.77 -5.02
N ALA A 219 -3.16 -19.92 -5.79
CA ALA A 219 -2.09 -20.39 -6.69
C ALA A 219 -0.90 -21.00 -5.94
N ALA A 220 -0.52 -20.43 -4.79
CA ALA A 220 0.55 -21.00 -3.97
C ALA A 220 0.14 -22.34 -3.34
N GLN A 221 -1.11 -22.49 -2.92
CA GLN A 221 -1.66 -23.78 -2.45
C GLN A 221 -1.65 -24.84 -3.55
N GLU A 222 -2.06 -24.48 -4.77
CA GLU A 222 -2.00 -25.37 -5.95
C GLU A 222 -0.56 -25.84 -6.25
N CYS A 223 0.44 -25.00 -5.97
CA CYS A 223 1.87 -25.34 -6.06
C CYS A 223 2.39 -26.18 -4.87
N GLY A 224 1.53 -26.53 -3.91
CA GLY A 224 1.87 -27.37 -2.75
C GLY A 224 2.53 -26.63 -1.59
N TYR A 225 2.47 -25.29 -1.56
CA TYR A 225 2.92 -24.52 -0.40
C TYR A 225 1.85 -24.48 0.69
N GLU A 226 2.28 -24.49 1.95
CA GLU A 226 1.46 -24.02 3.07
C GLU A 226 1.43 -22.49 3.03
N THR A 227 0.24 -21.91 2.87
CA THR A 227 0.10 -20.48 2.65
C THR A 227 -0.19 -19.73 3.93
N ILE A 228 0.49 -18.61 4.09
CA ILE A 228 0.33 -17.72 5.24
C ILE A 228 -0.11 -16.35 4.73
N MET A 229 -1.32 -15.94 5.08
CA MET A 229 -1.82 -14.59 4.82
C MET A 229 -1.56 -13.68 6.03
N ILE A 230 -1.03 -12.48 5.77
CA ILE A 230 -0.89 -11.42 6.77
C ILE A 230 -1.62 -10.18 6.28
N ASN A 231 -2.73 -9.82 6.93
CA ASN A 231 -3.50 -8.63 6.60
C ASN A 231 -4.30 -8.15 7.83
N CYS A 232 -4.78 -6.91 7.80
CA CYS A 232 -5.52 -6.29 8.92
C CYS A 232 -6.81 -5.56 8.52
N ASN A 233 -7.25 -5.72 7.27
CA ASN A 233 -8.50 -5.16 6.78
C ASN A 233 -9.66 -6.12 7.09
N PRO A 234 -10.65 -5.75 7.91
CA PRO A 234 -11.75 -6.66 8.25
C PRO A 234 -12.77 -6.84 7.11
N GLU A 235 -12.73 -6.01 6.07
CA GLU A 235 -13.69 -6.03 4.95
C GLU A 235 -13.34 -7.08 3.88
N THR A 236 -12.17 -7.71 3.97
CA THR A 236 -11.56 -8.44 2.86
C THR A 236 -11.75 -9.95 2.88
N VAL A 237 -11.72 -10.56 1.70
CA VAL A 237 -11.77 -12.02 1.56
C VAL A 237 -10.41 -12.64 1.91
N SER A 238 -9.30 -11.92 1.73
CA SER A 238 -7.99 -12.41 2.20
C SER A 238 -7.95 -12.67 3.71
N THR A 239 -8.75 -11.94 4.48
CA THR A 239 -8.87 -12.12 5.95
C THR A 239 -9.99 -13.08 6.35
N ASP A 240 -10.58 -13.78 5.39
CA ASP A 240 -11.36 -14.98 5.69
C ASP A 240 -10.39 -16.13 6.03
N PHE A 241 -10.65 -16.84 7.11
CA PHE A 241 -9.80 -17.93 7.59
C PHE A 241 -9.84 -19.16 6.66
N ASP A 242 -10.83 -19.26 5.76
CA ASP A 242 -10.89 -20.32 4.75
C ASP A 242 -9.99 -20.04 3.54
N THR A 243 -9.43 -18.83 3.41
CA THR A 243 -8.62 -18.44 2.24
C THR A 243 -7.21 -19.03 2.27
N ALA A 244 -6.54 -19.08 3.43
CA ALA A 244 -5.15 -19.50 3.58
C ALA A 244 -4.99 -20.62 4.62
N ASP A 245 -3.91 -21.41 4.54
CA ASP A 245 -3.64 -22.43 5.57
C ASP A 245 -3.40 -21.82 6.96
N LYS A 246 -2.90 -20.58 7.01
CA LYS A 246 -2.84 -19.74 8.21
C LYS A 246 -3.14 -18.29 7.89
N LEU A 247 -4.00 -17.68 8.70
CA LEU A 247 -4.26 -16.25 8.71
C LEU A 247 -3.68 -15.62 9.97
N TYR A 248 -2.77 -14.66 9.81
CA TYR A 248 -2.38 -13.74 10.88
C TYR A 248 -3.05 -12.39 10.65
N PHE A 249 -4.03 -12.08 11.51
CA PHE A 249 -4.71 -10.80 11.46
C PHE A 249 -3.89 -9.74 12.20
N GLU A 250 -2.82 -9.31 11.53
CA GLU A 250 -1.77 -8.47 12.08
C GLU A 250 -1.52 -7.22 11.23
N PRO A 251 -1.05 -6.12 11.84
CA PRO A 251 -0.63 -4.96 11.09
C PRO A 251 0.42 -5.33 10.03
N VAL A 252 0.31 -4.76 8.83
CA VAL A 252 1.33 -4.89 7.77
C VAL A 252 2.53 -3.99 8.09
N PHE A 253 3.10 -4.20 9.28
CA PHE A 253 4.10 -3.37 9.93
C PHE A 253 5.32 -4.24 10.23
N TRP A 254 6.51 -3.72 9.91
CA TRP A 254 7.75 -4.49 9.89
C TRP A 254 7.99 -5.37 11.12
N GLU A 255 7.81 -4.82 12.32
CA GLU A 255 8.07 -5.52 13.57
C GLU A 255 7.18 -6.76 13.77
N HIS A 256 5.92 -6.70 13.34
CA HIS A 256 4.98 -7.82 13.40
C HIS A 256 5.30 -8.86 12.35
N ILE A 257 5.54 -8.42 11.11
CA ILE A 257 5.86 -9.29 9.98
C ILE A 257 7.17 -10.03 10.22
N TYR A 258 8.20 -9.34 10.72
CA TYR A 258 9.49 -9.95 10.99
C TYR A 258 9.41 -11.03 12.08
N ASP A 259 8.62 -10.80 13.14
CA ASP A 259 8.41 -11.83 14.16
C ASP A 259 7.65 -13.05 13.59
N ILE A 260 6.67 -12.85 12.69
CA ILE A 260 5.98 -13.96 12.00
C ILE A 260 6.94 -14.73 11.10
N ILE A 261 7.80 -14.04 10.34
CA ILE A 261 8.81 -14.67 9.48
C ILE A 261 9.80 -15.51 10.30
N ARG A 262 10.24 -15.02 11.46
CA ARG A 262 11.12 -15.78 12.38
C ARG A 262 10.43 -17.02 12.94
N HIS A 263 9.14 -16.91 13.26
CA HIS A 263 8.32 -18.01 13.77
C HIS A 263 8.08 -19.08 12.69
N GLU A 264 7.51 -18.68 11.55
CA GLU A 264 7.07 -19.61 10.50
C GLU A 264 8.19 -20.08 9.56
N LYS A 265 9.27 -19.31 9.43
CA LYS A 265 10.43 -19.60 8.56
C LYS A 265 10.02 -19.97 7.13
N PRO A 266 9.30 -19.09 6.42
CA PRO A 266 8.85 -19.36 5.06
C PRO A 266 10.02 -19.48 4.08
N GLU A 267 9.77 -20.14 2.94
CA GLU A 267 10.72 -20.18 1.83
C GLU A 267 10.90 -18.78 1.21
N GLY A 268 9.85 -17.95 1.25
CA GLY A 268 9.87 -16.57 0.79
C GLY A 268 8.54 -15.85 0.98
N VAL A 269 8.53 -14.58 0.58
CA VAL A 269 7.41 -13.65 0.76
C VAL A 269 7.01 -13.06 -0.59
N ILE A 270 5.71 -13.02 -0.89
CA ILE A 270 5.13 -12.30 -2.02
C ILE A 270 4.68 -10.91 -1.55
N VAL A 271 5.19 -9.86 -2.19
CA VAL A 271 4.93 -8.45 -1.85
C VAL A 271 4.25 -7.67 -2.98
N GLN A 272 4.22 -8.25 -4.19
CA GLN A 272 3.80 -7.60 -5.43
C GLN A 272 2.27 -7.60 -5.62
N LEU A 273 1.52 -8.31 -4.78
CA LEU A 273 0.07 -8.45 -4.88
C LEU A 273 -0.68 -7.48 -3.94
N GLY A 274 -0.09 -7.10 -2.80
CA GLY A 274 -0.72 -6.29 -1.74
C GLY A 274 -0.60 -4.77 -1.93
N GLY A 275 -0.34 -4.29 -3.14
CA GLY A 275 -0.18 -2.85 -3.40
C GLY A 275 1.03 -2.24 -2.66
N GLN A 276 1.00 -0.92 -2.42
CA GLN A 276 2.19 -0.20 -1.95
C GLN A 276 2.58 -0.52 -0.50
N THR A 277 1.59 -0.86 0.34
CA THR A 277 1.84 -1.20 1.75
C THR A 277 2.78 -2.40 1.86
N ALA A 278 2.50 -3.48 1.13
CA ALA A 278 3.39 -4.63 1.05
C ALA A 278 4.72 -4.29 0.35
N LEU A 279 4.68 -3.53 -0.74
CA LEU A 279 5.86 -3.21 -1.55
C LEU A 279 6.94 -2.46 -0.77
N LYS A 280 6.56 -1.53 0.12
CA LYS A 280 7.49 -0.78 0.98
C LYS A 280 8.32 -1.66 1.92
N LEU A 281 7.92 -2.90 2.13
CA LEU A 281 8.64 -3.84 2.98
C LEU A 281 9.71 -4.62 2.20
N ALA A 282 9.69 -4.58 0.87
CA ALA A 282 10.67 -5.27 0.01
C ALA A 282 12.11 -4.91 0.37
N GLU A 283 12.39 -3.63 0.61
CA GLU A 283 13.72 -3.16 1.03
C GLU A 283 14.16 -3.84 2.34
N LYS A 284 13.27 -3.91 3.32
CA LYS A 284 13.59 -4.52 4.62
C LYS A 284 13.75 -6.03 4.49
N LEU A 285 12.95 -6.71 3.67
CA LEU A 285 13.10 -8.13 3.40
C LEU A 285 14.47 -8.44 2.80
N GLU A 286 14.90 -7.68 1.79
CA GLU A 286 16.23 -7.82 1.16
C GLU A 286 17.35 -7.58 2.18
N ARG A 287 17.27 -6.49 2.96
CA ARG A 287 18.28 -6.15 3.98
C ARG A 287 18.46 -7.22 5.05
N TYR A 288 17.39 -7.95 5.38
CA TYR A 288 17.41 -9.03 6.36
C TYR A 288 17.62 -10.42 5.73
N GLY A 289 17.91 -10.49 4.42
CA GLY A 289 18.18 -11.74 3.72
C GLY A 289 16.96 -12.65 3.56
N ILE A 290 15.75 -12.08 3.59
CA ILE A 290 14.50 -12.81 3.40
C ILE A 290 14.16 -12.83 1.92
N LYS A 291 13.97 -14.02 1.36
CA LYS A 291 13.69 -14.20 -0.07
C LYS A 291 12.35 -13.56 -0.45
N ILE A 292 12.38 -12.65 -1.41
CA ILE A 292 11.19 -12.17 -2.11
C ILE A 292 10.91 -13.12 -3.27
N MET A 293 9.69 -13.63 -3.37
CA MET A 293 9.24 -14.45 -4.50
C MET A 293 8.88 -13.54 -5.67
N GLY A 294 9.23 -13.88 -6.91
CA GLY A 294 9.01 -13.03 -8.08
C GLY A 294 10.03 -11.89 -8.24
N THR A 295 9.59 -10.75 -8.77
CA THR A 295 10.44 -9.59 -9.04
C THR A 295 11.20 -9.13 -7.80
N SER A 296 12.52 -8.99 -7.93
CA SER A 296 13.42 -8.62 -6.84
C SER A 296 13.25 -7.18 -6.36
N TYR A 297 13.66 -6.87 -5.12
CA TYR A 297 13.64 -5.49 -4.62
C TYR A 297 14.44 -4.53 -5.51
N LYS A 298 15.60 -4.94 -6.05
CA LYS A 298 16.41 -4.10 -6.93
C LYS A 298 15.67 -3.68 -8.20
N ALA A 299 14.89 -4.58 -8.78
CA ALA A 299 14.07 -4.31 -9.96
C ALA A 299 12.87 -3.40 -9.62
N LEU A 300 12.23 -3.62 -8.46
CA LEU A 300 11.17 -2.76 -7.95
C LEU A 300 11.69 -1.32 -7.73
N ASP A 301 12.83 -1.18 -7.05
CA ASP A 301 13.49 0.10 -6.75
C ASP A 301 13.95 0.82 -8.02
N LEU A 302 14.49 0.09 -9.00
CA LEU A 302 14.87 0.64 -10.31
C LEU A 302 13.66 1.25 -11.04
N ALA A 303 12.49 0.60 -10.97
CA ALA A 303 11.29 1.08 -11.63
C ALA A 303 10.64 2.28 -10.90
N GLU A 304 10.74 2.35 -9.56
CA GLU A 304 10.26 3.48 -8.77
C GLU A 304 11.20 4.70 -8.82
N ASP A 305 12.51 4.49 -8.94
CA ASP A 305 13.49 5.57 -9.08
C ASP A 305 13.49 6.14 -10.50
N ARG A 306 12.96 7.36 -10.65
CA ARG A 306 12.83 8.03 -11.96
C ARG A 306 14.17 8.20 -12.68
N GLY A 307 15.26 8.45 -11.96
CA GLY A 307 16.58 8.65 -12.56
C GLY A 307 17.13 7.36 -13.14
N LEU A 308 17.08 6.28 -12.36
CA LEU A 308 17.50 4.94 -12.80
C LEU A 308 16.60 4.41 -13.91
N PHE A 309 15.28 4.58 -13.78
CA PHE A 309 14.31 4.14 -14.77
C PHE A 309 14.52 4.86 -16.11
N SER A 310 14.66 6.19 -16.11
CA SER A 310 14.84 6.96 -17.35
C SER A 310 16.16 6.63 -18.04
N LYS A 311 17.22 6.37 -17.26
CA LYS A 311 18.50 5.89 -17.80
C LYS A 311 18.33 4.54 -18.50
N MET A 312 17.59 3.60 -17.89
CA MET A 312 17.28 2.31 -18.52
C MET A 312 16.48 2.51 -19.81
N LEU A 313 15.47 3.40 -19.82
CA LEU A 313 14.70 3.70 -21.04
C LEU A 313 15.60 4.27 -22.15
N GLN A 314 16.51 5.18 -21.80
CA GLN A 314 17.47 5.77 -22.73
C GLN A 314 18.41 4.70 -23.32
N GLU A 315 18.95 3.81 -22.49
CA GLU A 315 19.83 2.71 -22.92
C GLU A 315 19.12 1.72 -23.86
N ASN A 316 17.79 1.63 -23.77
CA ASN A 316 16.95 0.75 -24.60
C ASN A 316 16.29 1.44 -25.81
N ASP A 317 16.62 2.72 -26.07
CA ASP A 317 16.02 3.55 -27.12
C ASP A 317 14.48 3.60 -27.02
N ILE A 318 13.98 3.79 -25.79
CA ILE A 318 12.55 3.87 -25.48
C ILE A 318 12.19 5.34 -25.18
N PRO A 319 11.22 5.94 -25.88
CA PRO A 319 10.83 7.31 -25.64
C PRO A 319 10.15 7.51 -24.26
N TYR A 320 10.49 8.60 -23.59
CA TYR A 320 9.82 9.08 -22.38
C TYR A 320 9.71 10.61 -22.42
N PRO A 321 8.78 11.23 -21.68
CA PRO A 321 8.67 12.69 -21.61
C PRO A 321 9.95 13.30 -21.01
N GLU A 322 10.37 14.46 -21.52
CA GLU A 322 11.47 15.20 -20.91
C GLU A 322 11.10 15.58 -19.48
N PHE A 323 12.07 15.46 -18.56
CA PHE A 323 11.84 15.75 -17.16
C PHE A 323 13.05 16.41 -16.51
N ALA A 324 12.80 17.06 -15.38
CA ALA A 324 13.80 17.62 -14.49
C ALA A 324 13.43 17.35 -13.03
N THR A 325 14.40 17.52 -12.14
CA THR A 325 14.21 17.39 -10.69
C THR A 325 14.44 18.74 -10.01
N ALA A 326 13.64 19.06 -9.00
CA ALA A 326 13.82 20.24 -8.18
C ALA A 326 13.56 19.95 -6.70
N THR A 327 14.40 20.52 -5.84
CA THR A 327 14.24 20.47 -4.37
C THR A 327 13.88 21.82 -3.78
N THR A 328 13.96 22.88 -4.59
CA THR A 328 13.60 24.25 -4.22
C THR A 328 12.72 24.91 -5.28
N PRO A 329 11.91 25.93 -4.92
CA PRO A 329 11.15 26.69 -5.91
C PRO A 329 12.04 27.34 -6.99
N ALA A 330 13.23 27.80 -6.61
CA ALA A 330 14.18 28.40 -7.54
C ALA A 330 14.70 27.38 -8.58
N GLU A 331 15.06 26.17 -8.14
CA GLU A 331 15.43 25.07 -9.03
C GLU A 331 14.27 24.69 -9.96
N ALA A 332 13.04 24.66 -9.45
CA ALA A 332 11.86 24.34 -10.24
C ALA A 332 11.60 25.36 -11.35
N LEU A 333 11.73 26.66 -11.03
CA LEU A 333 11.61 27.73 -12.02
C LEU A 333 12.71 27.67 -13.09
N GLN A 334 13.94 27.30 -12.71
CA GLN A 334 15.03 27.12 -13.67
C GLN A 334 14.78 25.91 -14.59
N ALA A 335 14.29 24.80 -14.03
CA ALA A 335 13.90 23.62 -14.79
C ALA A 335 12.76 23.91 -15.78
N ALA A 336 11.80 24.76 -15.39
CA ALA A 336 10.69 25.14 -16.26
C ALA A 336 11.12 25.94 -17.51
N GLU A 337 12.28 26.58 -17.50
CA GLU A 337 12.84 27.23 -18.70
C GLU A 337 13.37 26.24 -19.73
N GLN A 338 13.63 24.99 -19.32
CA GLN A 338 14.09 23.92 -20.21
C GLN A 338 12.93 23.07 -20.73
N LEU A 339 11.94 22.81 -19.89
CA LEU A 339 10.84 21.89 -20.19
C LEU A 339 9.69 22.52 -20.99
N ASP A 340 9.56 23.84 -20.98
CA ASP A 340 8.39 24.58 -21.47
C ASP A 340 7.06 24.20 -20.78
N PHE A 341 6.15 25.17 -20.66
CA PHE A 341 4.81 24.92 -20.11
C PHE A 341 3.88 24.31 -21.18
N PRO A 342 2.90 23.47 -20.80
CA PRO A 342 2.55 23.02 -19.44
C PRO A 342 3.50 21.97 -18.84
N ILE A 343 3.62 21.96 -17.50
CA ILE A 343 4.48 21.04 -16.74
C ILE A 343 3.64 20.26 -15.73
N LEU A 344 3.87 18.95 -15.63
CA LEU A 344 3.32 18.11 -14.57
C LEU A 344 4.30 18.08 -13.38
N VAL A 345 3.88 18.62 -12.25
CA VAL A 345 4.64 18.56 -10.99
C VAL A 345 4.25 17.31 -10.23
N ARG A 346 5.21 16.45 -9.89
CA ARG A 346 5.01 15.21 -9.13
C ARG A 346 5.91 15.17 -7.90
N PRO A 347 5.37 15.05 -6.67
CA PRO A 347 6.19 14.72 -5.52
C PRO A 347 6.71 13.27 -5.62
N SER A 348 7.91 13.00 -5.13
CA SER A 348 8.44 11.64 -5.08
C SER A 348 7.78 10.80 -3.98
N TYR A 349 7.68 9.48 -4.21
CA TYR A 349 7.16 8.47 -3.25
C TYR A 349 5.72 8.70 -2.75
N VAL A 350 4.84 9.18 -3.63
CA VAL A 350 3.40 9.39 -3.34
C VAL A 350 2.53 8.35 -4.03
N LEU A 351 1.33 8.12 -3.48
CA LEU A 351 0.34 7.18 -4.01
C LEU A 351 -0.83 7.90 -4.67
N GLY A 352 -1.41 7.30 -5.71
CA GLY A 352 -2.63 7.80 -6.36
C GLY A 352 -2.51 9.23 -6.91
N GLY A 353 -1.30 9.65 -7.27
CA GLY A 353 -1.05 11.01 -7.74
C GLY A 353 -1.15 12.10 -6.67
N GLN A 354 -1.06 11.76 -5.37
CA GLN A 354 -1.22 12.73 -4.30
C GLN A 354 -0.25 13.91 -4.42
N GLY A 355 -0.79 15.13 -4.50
CA GLY A 355 -0.02 16.36 -4.67
C GLY A 355 0.49 16.61 -6.09
N MET A 356 0.15 15.75 -7.06
CA MET A 356 0.44 16.02 -8.48
C MET A 356 -0.44 17.15 -9.00
N LYS A 357 0.13 18.01 -9.86
CA LYS A 357 -0.62 19.10 -10.49
C LYS A 357 0.01 19.48 -11.82
N ILE A 358 -0.84 19.70 -12.82
CA ILE A 358 -0.43 20.33 -14.08
C ILE A 358 -0.43 21.84 -13.85
N VAL A 359 0.69 22.49 -14.14
CA VAL A 359 0.86 23.94 -14.04
C VAL A 359 1.14 24.51 -15.42
N ILE A 360 0.58 25.68 -15.71
CA ILE A 360 0.63 26.30 -17.05
C ILE A 360 1.47 27.57 -17.11
N ASN A 361 1.98 28.05 -15.97
CA ASN A 361 2.81 29.25 -15.87
C ASN A 361 3.74 29.20 -14.65
N LYS A 362 4.69 30.15 -14.59
CA LYS A 362 5.72 30.23 -13.54
C LYS A 362 5.12 30.49 -12.15
N GLU A 363 4.08 31.31 -12.08
CA GLU A 363 3.41 31.67 -10.83
C GLU A 363 2.75 30.43 -10.18
N GLU A 364 1.99 29.65 -10.95
CA GLU A 364 1.36 28.42 -10.48
C GLU A 364 2.36 27.36 -10.08
N LEU A 365 3.49 27.27 -10.79
CA LEU A 365 4.59 26.37 -10.46
C LEU A 365 5.18 26.73 -9.10
N GLU A 366 5.54 28.01 -8.89
CA GLU A 366 6.13 28.47 -7.64
C GLU A 366 5.18 28.25 -6.45
N GLU A 367 3.92 28.66 -6.58
CA GLU A 367 2.91 28.48 -5.52
C GLU A 367 2.74 27.01 -5.14
N HIS A 368 2.64 26.12 -6.14
CA HIS A 368 2.42 24.69 -5.91
C HIS A 368 3.65 24.02 -5.30
N VAL A 369 4.85 24.34 -5.77
CA VAL A 369 6.11 23.82 -5.23
C VAL A 369 6.29 24.25 -3.76
N VAL A 370 6.01 25.51 -3.44
CA VAL A 370 6.07 26.02 -2.06
C VAL A 370 5.07 25.30 -1.15
N ASP A 371 3.84 25.05 -1.63
CA ASP A 371 2.83 24.32 -0.87
C ASP A 371 3.25 22.86 -0.61
N ILE A 372 3.78 22.17 -1.62
CA ILE A 372 4.27 20.79 -1.46
C ILE A 372 5.43 20.75 -0.47
N LEU A 373 6.46 21.58 -0.64
CA LEU A 373 7.65 21.55 0.22
C LEU A 373 7.33 21.97 1.67
N ARG A 374 6.29 22.78 1.89
CA ARG A 374 5.78 23.07 3.23
C ARG A 374 5.14 21.84 3.88
N LYS A 375 4.37 21.07 3.11
CA LYS A 375 3.69 19.85 3.58
C LYS A 375 4.63 18.66 3.72
N ILE A 376 5.60 18.55 2.82
CA ILE A 376 6.59 17.46 2.74
C ILE A 376 7.98 18.09 2.60
N PRO A 377 8.58 18.54 3.72
CA PRO A 377 9.92 19.11 3.71
C PRO A 377 10.95 18.13 3.12
N ASN A 378 11.91 18.67 2.35
CA ASN A 378 12.99 17.91 1.70
C ASN A 378 12.53 16.89 0.64
N ASN A 379 11.30 16.99 0.13
CA ASN A 379 10.87 16.15 -1.00
C ASN A 379 11.63 16.56 -2.29
N VAL A 380 11.92 15.57 -3.13
CA VAL A 380 12.42 15.81 -4.50
C VAL A 380 11.23 15.84 -5.44
N LEU A 381 10.99 16.98 -6.07
CA LEU A 381 9.91 17.16 -7.03
C LEU A 381 10.40 16.80 -8.42
N LEU A 382 9.61 16.00 -9.13
CA LEU A 382 9.77 15.71 -10.55
C LEU A 382 8.90 16.69 -11.34
N LEU A 383 9.49 17.25 -12.38
CA LEU A 383 8.84 18.16 -13.32
C LEU A 383 8.89 17.49 -14.68
N ASP A 384 7.76 16.99 -15.18
CA ASP A 384 7.67 16.36 -16.48
C ASP A 384 7.04 17.34 -17.48
N HIS A 385 7.56 17.39 -18.71
CA HIS A 385 6.88 18.08 -19.80
C HIS A 385 5.52 17.41 -20.05
N TYR A 386 4.43 18.17 -19.90
CA TYR A 386 3.10 17.61 -20.05
C TYR A 386 2.74 17.47 -21.53
N LEU A 387 2.49 16.24 -21.96
CA LEU A 387 2.11 15.91 -23.33
C LEU A 387 0.64 16.28 -23.60
N ASP A 388 0.39 17.58 -23.81
CA ASP A 388 -0.97 18.06 -24.05
C ASP A 388 -1.62 17.39 -25.26
N GLY A 389 -2.89 17.01 -25.10
CA GLY A 389 -3.68 16.29 -26.10
C GLY A 389 -3.31 14.82 -26.33
N ALA A 390 -2.38 14.25 -25.56
CA ALA A 390 -2.02 12.84 -25.69
C ALA A 390 -3.15 11.89 -25.22
N ILE A 391 -3.21 10.72 -25.86
CA ILE A 391 -4.04 9.60 -25.40
C ILE A 391 -3.25 8.88 -24.30
N GLU A 392 -3.94 8.43 -23.25
CA GLU A 392 -3.33 7.57 -22.25
C GLU A 392 -3.74 6.12 -22.48
N ALA A 393 -2.79 5.22 -22.37
CA ALA A 393 -3.02 3.78 -22.45
C ALA A 393 -2.19 3.07 -21.39
N GLU A 394 -2.57 1.84 -21.06
CA GLU A 394 -1.78 1.00 -20.18
C GLU A 394 -1.75 -0.44 -20.69
N ALA A 395 -0.66 -1.13 -20.39
CA ALA A 395 -0.50 -2.55 -20.70
C ALA A 395 -0.11 -3.30 -19.44
N ASP A 396 -0.86 -4.35 -19.15
CA ASP A 396 -0.54 -5.32 -18.12
C ASP A 396 0.06 -6.58 -18.78
N ALA A 397 1.09 -7.14 -18.16
CA ALA A 397 1.79 -8.32 -18.66
C ALA A 397 2.28 -9.24 -17.54
N ILE A 398 2.52 -10.49 -17.91
CA ILE A 398 3.22 -11.50 -17.09
C ILE A 398 4.59 -11.75 -17.72
N CYS A 399 5.65 -11.73 -16.90
CA CYS A 399 7.02 -12.02 -17.30
C CYS A 399 7.62 -13.12 -16.42
N ASP A 400 8.41 -14.04 -16.98
CA ASP A 400 9.17 -15.06 -16.23
C ASP A 400 10.70 -14.83 -16.22
N GLY A 401 11.11 -13.61 -16.55
CA GLY A 401 12.49 -13.18 -16.77
C GLY A 401 12.99 -13.36 -18.20
N GLU A 402 12.30 -14.16 -19.03
CA GLU A 402 12.72 -14.45 -20.40
C GLU A 402 11.59 -14.24 -21.41
N ASN A 403 10.38 -14.69 -21.07
CA ASN A 403 9.18 -14.64 -21.88
C ASN A 403 8.20 -13.64 -21.26
N VAL A 404 7.59 -12.83 -22.13
CA VAL A 404 6.60 -11.81 -21.74
C VAL A 404 5.30 -12.05 -22.50
N TYR A 405 4.21 -12.20 -21.75
CA TYR A 405 2.85 -12.29 -22.29
C TYR A 405 2.04 -11.08 -21.83
N ILE A 406 1.55 -10.29 -22.79
CA ILE A 406 0.73 -9.11 -22.52
C ILE A 406 -0.71 -9.59 -22.32
N ILE A 407 -1.24 -9.42 -21.11
CA ILE A 407 -2.57 -9.92 -20.72
C ILE A 407 -3.69 -8.98 -21.14
N GLY A 408 -3.39 -7.70 -21.31
CA GLY A 408 -4.35 -6.71 -21.79
C GLY A 408 -3.67 -5.37 -22.10
N ILE A 409 -4.18 -4.69 -23.12
CA ILE A 409 -3.83 -3.29 -23.43
C ILE A 409 -5.14 -2.53 -23.36
N MET A 410 -5.18 -1.45 -22.57
CA MET A 410 -6.37 -0.63 -22.42
C MET A 410 -6.09 0.80 -22.87
N GLU A 411 -7.12 1.44 -23.41
CA GLU A 411 -7.08 2.83 -23.83
C GLU A 411 -8.05 3.66 -22.99
N HIS A 412 -7.56 4.77 -22.44
CA HIS A 412 -8.39 5.68 -21.65
C HIS A 412 -9.29 6.52 -22.57
N ILE A 413 -10.52 6.78 -22.11
CA ILE A 413 -11.45 7.69 -22.79
C ILE A 413 -11.05 9.15 -22.53
N GLU A 414 -10.66 9.46 -21.30
CA GLU A 414 -10.10 10.74 -20.90
C GLU A 414 -8.68 10.93 -21.46
N PRO A 415 -8.28 12.16 -21.81
CA PRO A 415 -6.92 12.43 -22.26
C PRO A 415 -5.91 12.21 -21.12
N CYS A 416 -4.65 11.98 -21.50
CA CYS A 416 -3.52 11.96 -20.58
C CYS A 416 -3.55 13.21 -19.69
N GLY A 417 -3.40 13.03 -18.37
CA GLY A 417 -3.50 14.11 -17.38
C GLY A 417 -4.65 13.94 -16.39
N VAL A 418 -5.63 13.10 -16.72
CA VAL A 418 -6.53 12.50 -15.72
C VAL A 418 -5.88 11.23 -15.22
N HIS A 419 -5.74 11.09 -13.91
CA HIS A 419 -5.14 9.90 -13.32
C HIS A 419 -5.84 8.62 -13.80
N SER A 420 -5.09 7.61 -14.24
CA SER A 420 -5.59 6.31 -14.75
C SER A 420 -6.70 5.67 -13.90
N GLY A 421 -6.58 5.77 -12.58
CA GLY A 421 -7.62 5.34 -11.63
C GLY A 421 -8.99 6.01 -11.81
N ASP A 422 -9.04 7.28 -12.20
CA ASP A 422 -10.23 8.11 -12.42
C ASP A 422 -10.69 8.16 -13.88
N SER A 423 -9.93 7.51 -14.77
CA SER A 423 -10.27 7.39 -16.18
C SER A 423 -11.15 6.17 -16.44
N ASN A 424 -12.10 6.33 -17.35
CA ASN A 424 -12.75 5.23 -18.02
C ASN A 424 -11.77 4.62 -19.02
N ALA A 425 -11.69 3.29 -19.08
CA ALA A 425 -10.74 2.60 -19.96
C ALA A 425 -11.40 1.45 -20.70
N LEU A 426 -11.05 1.28 -21.98
CA LEU A 426 -11.58 0.23 -22.86
C LEU A 426 -10.57 -0.89 -23.05
N LEU A 427 -11.08 -2.13 -23.04
CA LEU A 427 -10.40 -3.35 -23.45
C LEU A 427 -11.27 -4.06 -24.50
N PRO A 428 -10.78 -4.34 -25.73
CA PRO A 428 -9.52 -3.84 -26.29
C PRO A 428 -9.56 -2.31 -26.56
N PRO A 429 -8.43 -1.70 -26.96
CA PRO A 429 -8.38 -0.29 -27.37
C PRO A 429 -9.34 0.02 -28.53
N PHE A 430 -9.82 1.27 -28.61
CA PHE A 430 -10.89 1.68 -29.52
C PHE A 430 -10.45 2.65 -30.62
N THR A 431 -9.36 3.40 -30.44
CA THR A 431 -8.80 4.28 -31.49
C THR A 431 -7.33 4.05 -31.82
N LEU A 432 -6.59 3.28 -31.02
CA LEU A 432 -5.16 3.07 -31.26
C LEU A 432 -4.92 2.29 -32.57
N GLY A 433 -4.11 2.87 -33.47
CA GLY A 433 -3.73 2.24 -34.73
C GLY A 433 -2.68 1.12 -34.56
N ASP A 434 -2.56 0.25 -35.58
CA ASP A 434 -1.70 -0.95 -35.53
C ASP A 434 -0.23 -0.62 -35.21
N LEU A 435 0.31 0.48 -35.75
CA LEU A 435 1.69 0.90 -35.49
C LEU A 435 1.90 1.31 -34.03
N VAL A 436 0.93 1.99 -33.43
CA VAL A 436 0.95 2.39 -32.01
C VAL A 436 0.83 1.15 -31.14
N MET A 437 -0.08 0.25 -31.47
CA MET A 437 -0.26 -1.03 -30.77
C MET A 437 1.01 -1.89 -30.80
N GLN A 438 1.73 -1.90 -31.93
CA GLN A 438 3.01 -2.62 -32.02
C GLN A 438 4.09 -1.97 -31.16
N GLN A 439 4.19 -0.63 -31.15
CA GLN A 439 5.11 0.09 -30.26
C GLN A 439 4.85 -0.20 -28.78
N ILE A 440 3.58 -0.18 -28.34
CA ILE A 440 3.20 -0.55 -26.97
C ILE A 440 3.70 -1.97 -26.65
N LYS A 441 3.42 -2.94 -27.52
CA LYS A 441 3.86 -4.33 -27.32
C LYS A 441 5.38 -4.45 -27.23
N ASP A 442 6.11 -3.79 -28.11
CA ASP A 442 7.57 -3.85 -28.16
C ASP A 442 8.20 -3.18 -26.94
N HIS A 443 7.71 -2.01 -26.54
CA HIS A 443 8.15 -1.33 -25.32
C HIS A 443 7.83 -2.14 -24.07
N THR A 444 6.64 -2.73 -23.95
CA THR A 444 6.28 -3.57 -22.81
C THR A 444 7.23 -4.75 -22.66
N LYS A 445 7.53 -5.46 -23.74
CA LYS A 445 8.47 -6.58 -23.72
C LYS A 445 9.88 -6.14 -23.33
N LYS A 446 10.40 -5.08 -23.95
CA LYS A 446 11.73 -4.55 -23.64
C LYS A 446 11.85 -4.14 -22.17
N ILE A 447 10.87 -3.40 -21.65
CA ILE A 447 10.89 -2.91 -20.25
C ILE A 447 10.79 -4.08 -19.27
N ALA A 448 9.87 -5.02 -19.50
CA ALA A 448 9.70 -6.17 -18.61
C ALA A 448 10.99 -7.01 -18.50
N LEU A 449 11.69 -7.21 -19.62
CA LEU A 449 12.98 -7.91 -19.65
C LEU A 449 14.12 -7.07 -19.06
N ALA A 450 14.20 -5.77 -19.37
CA ALA A 450 15.25 -4.89 -18.84
C ALA A 450 15.15 -4.69 -17.31
N LEU A 451 13.95 -4.85 -16.76
CA LEU A 451 13.70 -4.85 -15.31
C LEU A 451 13.92 -6.21 -14.65
N ASP A 452 14.26 -7.27 -15.39
CA ASP A 452 14.31 -8.64 -14.88
C ASP A 452 13.00 -9.02 -14.14
N THR A 453 11.85 -8.65 -14.72
CA THR A 453 10.55 -8.85 -14.09
C THR A 453 10.21 -10.33 -13.99
N VAL A 454 9.73 -10.78 -12.83
CA VAL A 454 9.19 -12.13 -12.61
C VAL A 454 7.84 -12.01 -11.90
N GLY A 455 6.74 -12.26 -12.62
CA GLY A 455 5.37 -12.03 -12.17
C GLY A 455 4.66 -10.97 -13.01
N LEU A 456 3.84 -10.12 -12.38
CA LEU A 456 3.07 -9.08 -13.05
C LEU A 456 3.89 -7.80 -13.25
N ILE A 457 3.60 -7.09 -14.35
CA ILE A 457 4.04 -5.72 -14.60
C ILE A 457 2.96 -4.94 -15.31
N ASN A 458 2.76 -3.69 -14.89
CA ASN A 458 1.92 -2.69 -15.53
C ASN A 458 2.79 -1.57 -16.08
N ILE A 459 2.49 -1.06 -17.27
CA ILE A 459 3.19 0.07 -17.87
C ILE A 459 2.16 1.04 -18.40
N GLN A 460 2.34 2.32 -18.07
CA GLN A 460 1.48 3.40 -18.52
C GLN A 460 2.17 4.20 -19.63
N PHE A 461 1.39 4.57 -20.63
CA PHE A 461 1.85 5.20 -21.86
C PHE A 461 1.09 6.48 -22.14
N ALA A 462 1.79 7.48 -22.68
CA ALA A 462 1.21 8.63 -23.34
C ALA A 462 1.47 8.52 -24.85
N ILE A 463 0.44 8.61 -25.67
CA ILE A 463 0.52 8.52 -27.13
C ILE A 463 0.24 9.89 -27.72
N LYS A 464 1.21 10.43 -28.46
CA LYS A 464 1.08 11.71 -29.16
C LYS A 464 1.76 11.62 -30.53
N ASP A 465 1.06 12.05 -31.57
CA ASP A 465 1.55 12.03 -32.95
C ASP A 465 2.11 10.64 -33.37
N ASP A 466 1.34 9.58 -33.08
CA ASP A 466 1.69 8.16 -33.30
C ASP A 466 2.96 7.65 -32.60
N LYS A 467 3.53 8.43 -31.66
CA LYS A 467 4.69 8.05 -30.85
C LYS A 467 4.25 7.69 -29.43
N VAL A 468 4.75 6.56 -28.95
CA VAL A 468 4.45 6.01 -27.62
C VAL A 468 5.54 6.43 -26.64
N TYR A 469 5.17 7.19 -25.60
CA TYR A 469 6.05 7.64 -24.52
C TYR A 469 5.72 6.90 -23.23
N ILE A 470 6.75 6.49 -22.48
CA ILE A 470 6.58 5.82 -21.19
C ILE A 470 6.33 6.83 -20.08
N ILE A 471 5.21 6.67 -19.37
CA ILE A 471 4.92 7.46 -18.17
C ILE A 471 5.57 6.80 -16.96
N GLU A 472 5.28 5.53 -16.69
CA GLU A 472 5.84 4.77 -15.57
C GLU A 472 5.69 3.26 -15.81
N ALA A 473 6.49 2.47 -15.10
CA ALA A 473 6.35 1.02 -15.01
C ALA A 473 6.22 0.60 -13.55
N ASN A 474 5.30 -0.32 -13.30
CA ASN A 474 4.97 -0.85 -12.00
C ASN A 474 5.13 -2.38 -12.06
N PRO A 475 6.31 -2.94 -11.72
CA PRO A 475 6.57 -4.40 -11.76
C PRO A 475 5.90 -5.16 -10.60
N ARG A 476 4.58 -4.99 -10.50
CA ARG A 476 3.67 -5.55 -9.50
C ARG A 476 2.26 -5.65 -10.09
N ALA A 477 1.34 -6.23 -9.33
CA ALA A 477 -0.08 -6.15 -9.69
C ALA A 477 -0.54 -4.68 -9.75
N SER A 478 -1.32 -4.38 -10.79
CA SER A 478 -2.06 -3.12 -10.92
C SER A 478 -3.52 -3.34 -10.51
N ARG A 479 -4.25 -2.23 -10.35
CA ARG A 479 -5.68 -2.26 -10.05
C ARG A 479 -6.51 -2.82 -11.21
N THR A 480 -5.96 -2.90 -12.41
CA THR A 480 -6.67 -3.29 -13.63
C THR A 480 -6.56 -4.78 -13.94
N VAL A 481 -5.64 -5.50 -13.28
CA VAL A 481 -5.52 -6.96 -13.43
C VAL A 481 -6.84 -7.70 -13.16
N PRO A 482 -7.60 -7.42 -12.08
CA PRO A 482 -8.89 -8.06 -11.85
C PRO A 482 -9.92 -7.75 -12.94
N PHE A 483 -9.92 -6.52 -13.48
CA PHE A 483 -10.77 -6.12 -14.60
C PHE A 483 -10.42 -6.94 -15.85
N ILE A 484 -9.14 -7.02 -16.24
CA ILE A 484 -8.67 -7.79 -17.40
C ILE A 484 -8.99 -9.28 -17.23
N ALA A 485 -8.73 -9.84 -16.03
CA ALA A 485 -9.02 -11.24 -15.72
C ALA A 485 -10.51 -11.58 -15.89
N LYS A 486 -11.41 -10.71 -15.40
CA LYS A 486 -12.85 -10.88 -15.56
C LYS A 486 -13.32 -10.68 -17.01
N ALA A 487 -12.76 -9.68 -17.69
CA ALA A 487 -13.14 -9.36 -19.07
C ALA A 487 -12.78 -10.48 -20.04
N TYR A 488 -11.61 -11.09 -19.88
CA TYR A 488 -11.16 -12.21 -20.73
C TYR A 488 -11.50 -13.60 -20.20
N GLY A 489 -12.00 -13.72 -18.96
CA GLY A 489 -12.30 -15.00 -18.34
C GLY A 489 -11.06 -15.85 -17.99
N GLU A 490 -9.93 -15.19 -17.69
CA GLU A 490 -8.61 -15.83 -17.52
C GLU A 490 -8.04 -15.55 -16.11
N PRO A 491 -7.51 -16.55 -15.39
CA PRO A 491 -7.02 -16.39 -14.02
C PRO A 491 -5.58 -15.86 -13.99
N TYR A 492 -5.32 -14.70 -14.59
CA TYR A 492 -3.98 -14.14 -14.76
C TYR A 492 -3.15 -14.00 -13.47
N VAL A 493 -3.78 -13.65 -12.35
CA VAL A 493 -3.09 -13.59 -11.05
C VAL A 493 -2.57 -14.96 -10.62
N ASN A 494 -3.34 -16.03 -10.87
CA ASN A 494 -2.91 -17.40 -10.58
C ASN A 494 -1.69 -17.78 -11.41
N TYR A 495 -1.72 -17.51 -12.72
CA TYR A 495 -0.60 -17.77 -13.62
C TYR A 495 0.65 -16.99 -13.21
N ALA A 496 0.51 -15.69 -12.97
CA ALA A 496 1.63 -14.86 -12.52
C ALA A 496 2.21 -15.33 -11.20
N THR A 497 1.37 -15.80 -10.27
CA THR A 497 1.85 -16.31 -8.98
C THR A 497 2.64 -17.61 -9.14
N LYS A 498 2.20 -18.52 -10.01
CA LYS A 498 2.96 -19.73 -10.34
C LYS A 498 4.32 -19.41 -10.96
N VAL A 499 4.41 -18.33 -11.74
CA VAL A 499 5.68 -17.80 -12.26
C VAL A 499 6.54 -17.22 -11.14
N MET A 500 5.97 -16.41 -10.23
CA MET A 500 6.70 -15.85 -9.07
C MET A 500 7.30 -16.93 -8.16
N LEU A 501 6.62 -18.07 -8.05
CA LEU A 501 7.06 -19.24 -7.27
C LEU A 501 8.09 -20.11 -8.02
N GLY A 502 8.34 -19.84 -9.31
CA GLY A 502 9.21 -20.64 -10.17
C GLY A 502 8.66 -22.02 -10.51
N HIS A 503 7.35 -22.24 -10.31
CA HIS A 503 6.68 -23.51 -10.62
C HIS A 503 6.38 -23.65 -12.12
N ASN A 504 6.11 -22.53 -12.81
CA ASN A 504 5.82 -22.47 -14.23
C ASN A 504 6.59 -21.34 -14.91
N LYS A 505 6.80 -21.51 -16.22
CA LYS A 505 7.17 -20.46 -17.16
C LYS A 505 5.92 -19.91 -17.84
N VAL A 506 6.01 -18.71 -18.42
CA VAL A 506 4.90 -18.10 -19.17
C VAL A 506 4.47 -18.99 -20.32
N THR A 507 5.41 -19.71 -20.93
CA THR A 507 5.18 -20.64 -22.05
C THR A 507 4.48 -21.95 -21.66
N ASP A 508 4.30 -22.23 -20.36
CA ASP A 508 3.60 -23.44 -19.89
C ASP A 508 2.08 -23.27 -19.88
N PHE A 509 1.58 -22.03 -20.02
CA PHE A 509 0.15 -21.73 -20.00
C PHE A 509 -0.42 -21.68 -21.42
N ASP A 510 -1.60 -22.25 -21.60
CA ASP A 510 -2.40 -22.14 -22.82
C ASP A 510 -3.43 -21.01 -22.63
N PHE A 511 -3.03 -19.79 -22.98
CA PHE A 511 -3.89 -18.61 -22.85
C PHE A 511 -4.99 -18.63 -23.92
N ASN A 512 -6.25 -18.51 -23.50
CA ASN A 512 -7.42 -18.52 -24.38
C ASN A 512 -8.42 -17.41 -24.01
N PRO A 513 -8.01 -16.13 -24.04
CA PRO A 513 -8.87 -15.00 -23.64
C PRO A 513 -10.13 -14.94 -24.50
N GLN A 514 -11.29 -14.87 -23.85
CA GLN A 514 -12.60 -14.75 -24.51
C GLN A 514 -13.23 -13.40 -24.20
N LEU A 515 -13.39 -12.55 -25.22
CA LEU A 515 -14.14 -11.30 -25.11
C LEU A 515 -14.79 -10.99 -26.46
N ASP A 516 -16.12 -10.95 -26.47
CA ASP A 516 -16.90 -10.41 -27.57
C ASP A 516 -17.14 -8.91 -27.31
N GLY A 517 -16.98 -8.07 -28.33
CA GLY A 517 -17.18 -6.63 -28.20
C GLY A 517 -16.09 -5.93 -27.38
N TYR A 518 -16.50 -5.14 -26.38
CA TYR A 518 -15.61 -4.35 -25.52
C TYR A 518 -16.04 -4.42 -24.06
N ALA A 519 -15.05 -4.39 -23.16
CA ALA A 519 -15.23 -4.13 -21.74
C ALA A 519 -14.76 -2.71 -21.41
N ILE A 520 -15.57 -1.98 -20.64
CA ILE A 520 -15.28 -0.64 -20.14
C ILE A 520 -15.13 -0.70 -18.63
N LYS A 521 -13.95 -0.32 -18.13
CA LYS A 521 -13.71 -0.03 -16.71
C LYS A 521 -14.22 1.38 -16.43
N GLN A 522 -15.17 1.52 -15.50
CA GLN A 522 -15.76 2.80 -15.12
C GLN A 522 -15.44 3.16 -13.67
N PRO A 523 -14.86 4.32 -13.37
CA PRO A 523 -14.57 4.75 -12.02
C PRO A 523 -15.84 5.22 -11.29
N VAL A 524 -15.94 4.87 -10.01
CA VAL A 524 -17.04 5.26 -9.12
C VAL A 524 -16.57 6.33 -8.15
N PHE A 525 -17.25 7.48 -8.15
CA PHE A 525 -16.90 8.64 -7.33
C PHE A 525 -17.85 8.84 -6.14
N SER A 526 -17.28 9.16 -4.98
CA SER A 526 -18.02 9.50 -3.75
C SER A 526 -18.30 11.01 -3.60
N PHE A 527 -18.38 11.77 -4.69
CA PHE A 527 -18.56 13.25 -4.65
C PHE A 527 -19.82 13.71 -3.91
N ASN A 528 -20.87 12.89 -3.89
CA ASN A 528 -22.09 13.16 -3.12
C ASN A 528 -21.83 13.22 -1.60
N LYS A 529 -20.77 12.57 -1.09
CA LYS A 529 -20.37 12.64 0.33
C LYS A 529 -19.61 13.94 0.66
N PHE A 530 -19.14 14.66 -0.36
CA PHE A 530 -18.28 15.84 -0.23
C PHE A 530 -18.79 17.01 -1.10
N PRO A 531 -19.93 17.63 -0.74
CA PRO A 531 -20.59 18.62 -1.61
C PRO A 531 -19.75 19.88 -1.88
N ASN A 532 -18.84 20.23 -0.97
CA ASN A 532 -18.00 21.42 -1.04
C ASN A 532 -16.60 21.15 -1.63
N VAL A 533 -16.34 19.93 -2.10
CA VAL A 533 -15.04 19.56 -2.71
C VAL A 533 -15.11 19.76 -4.22
N ASP A 534 -13.98 20.17 -4.78
CA ASP A 534 -13.81 20.30 -6.22
C ASP A 534 -13.90 18.95 -6.94
N LYS A 535 -14.89 18.85 -7.84
CA LYS A 535 -15.22 17.65 -8.63
C LYS A 535 -14.43 17.57 -9.93
N ARG A 536 -13.55 18.53 -10.21
CA ARG A 536 -12.66 18.47 -11.37
C ARG A 536 -11.69 17.30 -11.21
N LEU A 537 -11.54 16.52 -12.28
CA LEU A 537 -10.55 15.48 -12.44
C LEU A 537 -9.22 16.09 -12.89
N GLY A 538 -8.13 15.42 -12.53
CA GLY A 538 -6.78 15.82 -12.84
C GLY A 538 -5.81 14.70 -12.48
N PRO A 539 -4.53 15.01 -12.23
CA PRO A 539 -3.49 13.98 -12.05
C PRO A 539 -3.53 13.30 -10.67
N GLU A 540 -4.36 13.77 -9.74
CA GLU A 540 -4.61 13.12 -8.44
C GLU A 540 -5.93 12.34 -8.47
N MET A 541 -5.88 11.06 -8.08
CA MET A 541 -7.01 10.12 -8.07
C MET A 541 -8.03 10.46 -6.97
N LYS A 542 -9.32 10.37 -7.30
CA LYS A 542 -10.44 10.67 -6.40
C LYS A 542 -11.51 9.57 -6.35
N SER A 543 -11.49 8.63 -7.29
CA SER A 543 -12.42 7.49 -7.33
C SER A 543 -12.20 6.54 -6.15
N THR A 544 -13.28 5.91 -5.72
CA THR A 544 -13.32 5.00 -4.55
C THR A 544 -13.53 3.54 -4.93
N GLY A 545 -13.75 3.26 -6.21
CA GLY A 545 -13.96 1.91 -6.74
C GLY A 545 -14.24 1.98 -8.24
N GLU A 546 -14.62 0.84 -8.81
CA GLU A 546 -14.87 0.70 -10.25
C GLU A 546 -16.02 -0.27 -10.55
N SER A 547 -16.61 -0.13 -11.73
CA SER A 547 -17.56 -1.08 -12.32
C SER A 547 -17.10 -1.52 -13.71
N ILE A 548 -17.58 -2.69 -14.13
CA ILE A 548 -17.31 -3.26 -15.45
C ILE A 548 -18.60 -3.17 -16.27
N LEU A 549 -18.52 -2.52 -17.42
CA LEU A 549 -19.61 -2.46 -18.40
C LEU A 549 -19.17 -3.21 -19.66
N PHE A 550 -19.96 -4.17 -20.11
CA PHE A 550 -19.74 -4.88 -21.37
C PHE A 550 -20.66 -4.30 -22.45
N ILE A 551 -20.09 -4.00 -23.61
CA ILE A 551 -20.83 -3.49 -24.78
C ILE A 551 -20.49 -4.32 -26.02
N ASP A 552 -21.48 -4.53 -26.89
CA ASP A 552 -21.29 -5.30 -28.11
C ASP A 552 -20.47 -4.52 -29.16
N SER A 553 -20.60 -3.19 -29.17
CA SER A 553 -19.90 -2.34 -30.14
C SER A 553 -19.78 -0.89 -29.68
N LEU A 554 -18.84 -0.14 -30.26
CA LEU A 554 -18.66 1.30 -30.03
C LEU A 554 -19.85 2.18 -30.51
N LYS A 555 -20.90 1.57 -31.07
CA LYS A 555 -22.15 2.27 -31.41
C LYS A 555 -23.16 2.27 -30.26
N ASP A 556 -22.82 1.64 -29.14
CA ASP A 556 -23.64 1.65 -27.94
C ASP A 556 -23.80 3.07 -27.39
N ASP A 557 -25.02 3.41 -26.95
CA ASP A 557 -25.35 4.72 -26.40
C ASP A 557 -24.50 5.02 -25.14
N ASP A 558 -24.18 4.00 -24.34
CA ASP A 558 -23.36 4.15 -23.14
C ASP A 558 -21.94 4.62 -23.48
N PHE A 559 -21.33 4.09 -24.55
CA PHE A 559 -20.02 4.53 -25.01
C PHE A 559 -20.06 5.97 -25.52
N TYR A 560 -21.09 6.33 -26.31
CA TYR A 560 -21.24 7.70 -26.79
C TYR A 560 -21.41 8.71 -25.66
N GLU A 561 -22.17 8.37 -24.61
CA GLU A 561 -22.36 9.22 -23.44
C GLU A 561 -21.04 9.44 -22.69
N LEU A 562 -20.28 8.37 -22.43
CA LEU A 562 -18.97 8.45 -21.78
C LEU A 562 -17.99 9.28 -22.60
N TYR A 563 -17.87 8.97 -23.90
CA TYR A 563 -16.96 9.67 -24.79
C TYR A 563 -17.32 11.15 -24.91
N ALA A 564 -18.60 11.52 -24.99
CA ALA A 564 -19.03 12.92 -25.00
C ALA A 564 -18.67 13.68 -23.71
N ARG A 565 -18.59 12.99 -22.57
CA ARG A 565 -18.29 13.56 -21.26
C ARG A 565 -16.80 13.59 -20.90
N ARG A 566 -15.93 13.00 -21.72
CA ARG A 566 -14.47 12.84 -21.45
C ARG A 566 -13.69 14.12 -21.09
N ARG A 567 -14.26 15.30 -21.37
CA ARG A 567 -13.66 16.60 -21.03
C ARG A 567 -14.46 17.42 -20.01
N MET A 568 -15.63 16.95 -19.55
CA MET A 568 -16.53 17.74 -18.72
C MET A 568 -15.95 18.07 -17.34
N TYR A 569 -15.09 17.21 -16.81
CA TYR A 569 -14.52 17.39 -15.48
C TYR A 569 -13.03 17.77 -15.49
N LEU A 570 -12.40 18.01 -16.63
CA LEU A 570 -10.97 18.38 -16.66
C LEU A 570 -10.74 19.72 -15.94
N SER A 571 -9.69 19.80 -15.12
CA SER A 571 -9.18 21.10 -14.65
C SER A 571 -8.78 21.94 -15.87
N LYS A 572 -9.33 23.16 -15.96
CA LYS A 572 -8.97 24.14 -17.00
C LYS A 572 -7.52 24.55 -16.90
#